data_AF-A0A6H9WLQ7-F1
#
_entry.id   AF-A0A6H9WLQ7-F1
#
_cell.length_a   1.000
_cell.length_b   1.000
_cell.length_c   1.000
_cell.angle_alpha   90.00
_cell.angle_beta   90.00
_cell.angle_gamma   90.00
#
_symmetry.space_group_name_H-M   'P 1'
#
loop_
_entity.id
_entity.type
_entity.pdbx_description
1 polymer ?
#
loop_
_entity_poly.entity_id
_entity_poly.type
_entity_poly.pdbx_seq_one_letter_code
_entity_poly.pdbx_strand_id
1 'polypeptide(L)'
;MSRVGSASGRNDSAASREPELKPGKALDLLTEKVEKWATSYRRLDEPERWESDFEARFRREAAELARRSTAEARRFEARDWFLAVILWALIAVMVWLFSVFVMQLDGVWPLVFAAFAVLVGAVGVWQSYLEVTSEKRAAGKLAKNEQWLLGVTRKTANRLLSQRAAARGTGS
;
A
#
# COMPACT_ATOMS: atom_id res chain seq x y z
N MET A 1 -39.48 42.00 13.70
CA MET A 1 -38.66 41.84 14.93
C MET A 1 -38.95 40.47 15.53
N SER A 2 -37.90 39.66 15.75
CA SER A 2 -37.84 38.44 16.59
C SER A 2 -38.67 37.22 16.16
N ARG A 3 -38.24 35.95 16.24
CA ARG A 3 -36.95 35.24 16.41
C ARG A 3 -37.27 33.74 16.17
N VAL A 4 -36.41 33.05 15.43
CA VAL A 4 -35.84 31.70 15.67
C VAL A 4 -36.76 30.48 15.97
N GLY A 5 -36.47 29.37 15.26
CA GLY A 5 -36.62 27.99 15.79
C GLY A 5 -37.21 26.98 14.79
N SER A 6 -36.44 26.36 13.89
CA SER A 6 -35.71 25.09 14.07
C SER A 6 -36.59 23.85 14.31
N ALA A 7 -36.72 22.98 13.30
CA ALA A 7 -36.88 21.52 13.39
C ALA A 7 -36.94 20.97 11.94
N SER A 8 -35.90 20.29 11.46
CA SER A 8 -35.63 18.87 11.70
C SER A 8 -35.94 18.05 10.44
N GLY A 9 -35.12 18.23 9.41
CA GLY A 9 -34.90 17.22 8.39
C GLY A 9 -33.66 16.41 8.77
N ARG A 10 -33.85 15.42 9.64
CA ARG A 10 -32.87 14.36 9.90
C ARG A 10 -32.91 13.38 8.71
N ASN A 11 -31.81 12.63 8.56
CA ASN A 11 -31.64 11.40 7.77
C ASN A 11 -31.17 11.60 6.32
N ASP A 12 -30.19 10.87 5.79
CA ASP A 12 -29.32 9.80 6.27
C ASP A 12 -28.25 9.60 5.17
N SER A 13 -27.12 8.97 5.50
CA SER A 13 -26.16 8.37 4.54
C SER A 13 -25.00 9.26 4.07
N ALA A 14 -24.38 10.01 4.98
CA ALA A 14 -22.92 10.13 4.92
C ALA A 14 -22.35 8.78 5.36
N ALA A 15 -22.41 7.78 4.48
CA ALA A 15 -21.59 6.58 4.62
C ALA A 15 -20.16 7.10 4.80
N SER A 16 -19.63 6.87 5.99
CA SER A 16 -18.28 7.22 6.40
C SER A 16 -17.30 6.60 5.41
N ARG A 17 -17.04 7.28 4.29
CA ARG A 17 -15.89 7.01 3.44
C ARG A 17 -14.71 7.42 4.29
N GLU A 18 -14.25 6.51 5.13
CA GLU A 18 -13.01 6.70 5.87
C GLU A 18 -11.95 7.08 4.82
N PRO A 19 -11.29 8.23 4.99
CA PRO A 19 -10.41 8.75 3.96
C PRO A 19 -9.33 7.72 3.68
N GLU A 20 -9.12 7.42 2.39
CA GLU A 20 -8.09 6.51 1.91
C GLU A 20 -6.75 6.87 2.57
N LEU A 21 -6.22 5.95 3.37
CA LEU A 21 -5.03 6.21 4.17
C LEU A 21 -3.79 5.94 3.32
N LYS A 22 -2.89 6.92 3.20
CA LYS A 22 -1.57 6.64 2.59
C LYS A 22 -0.86 5.53 3.38
N PRO A 23 -0.16 4.58 2.73
CA PRO A 23 0.53 3.50 3.41
C PRO A 23 1.49 3.96 4.53
N GLY A 24 2.19 5.09 4.32
CA GLY A 24 3.05 5.67 5.37
C GLY A 24 2.28 6.10 6.62
N LYS A 25 1.10 6.71 6.45
CA LYS A 25 0.26 7.14 7.57
C LYS A 25 -0.32 5.94 8.34
N ALA A 26 -0.64 4.85 7.64
CA ALA A 26 -1.06 3.60 8.27
C ALA A 26 0.07 2.99 9.12
N LEU A 27 1.31 3.05 8.63
CA LEU A 27 2.48 2.62 9.39
C LEU A 27 2.70 3.48 10.63
N ASP A 28 2.65 4.81 10.51
CA ASP A 28 2.89 5.73 11.62
C ASP A 28 1.88 5.50 12.76
N LEU A 29 0.59 5.37 12.41
CA LEU A 29 -0.48 5.12 13.38
C LEU A 29 -0.29 3.78 14.12
N LEU A 30 0.07 2.72 13.39
CA LEU A 30 0.30 1.42 14.02
C LEU A 30 1.57 1.45 14.89
N THR A 31 2.61 2.14 14.43
CA THR A 31 3.87 2.30 15.17
C THR A 31 3.63 3.03 16.49
N GLU A 32 2.94 4.17 16.49
CA GLU A 32 2.65 4.93 17.71
C GLU A 32 1.91 4.08 18.77
N LYS A 33 0.92 3.29 18.34
CA LYS A 33 0.19 2.38 19.23
C LYS A 33 1.09 1.28 19.79
N VAL A 34 1.96 0.74 18.95
CA VAL A 34 2.92 -0.29 19.34
C VAL A 34 3.95 0.26 20.31
N GLU A 35 4.44 1.48 20.12
CA GLU A 35 5.37 2.13 21.05
C GLU A 35 4.73 2.37 22.43
N LYS A 36 3.49 2.87 22.46
CA LYS A 36 2.72 3.04 23.70
C LYS A 36 2.50 1.70 24.42
N TRP A 37 2.17 0.64 23.68
CA TRP A 37 2.03 -0.70 24.23
C TRP A 37 3.37 -1.24 24.75
N ALA A 38 4.43 -1.18 23.94
CA ALA A 38 5.76 -1.69 24.29
C ALA A 38 6.34 -0.98 25.52
N THR A 39 6.02 0.30 25.73
CA THR A 39 6.41 1.09 26.91
C THR A 39 5.60 0.76 28.17
N SER A 40 4.34 0.34 28.01
CA SER A 40 3.47 -0.07 29.13
C SER A 40 3.50 -1.57 29.42
N TYR A 41 4.12 -2.37 28.55
CA TYR A 41 4.21 -3.82 28.69
C TYR A 41 5.07 -4.21 29.92
N ARG A 42 4.56 -5.16 30.71
CA ARG A 42 5.14 -5.53 32.02
C ARG A 42 5.96 -6.82 32.01
N ARG A 43 5.58 -7.80 31.18
CA ARG A 43 6.14 -9.16 31.16
C ARG A 43 7.37 -9.24 30.24
N LEU A 44 8.43 -8.53 30.58
CA LEU A 44 9.65 -8.44 29.76
C LEU A 44 10.48 -9.72 29.77
N ASP A 45 10.25 -10.59 30.75
CA ASP A 45 11.11 -11.74 31.06
C ASP A 45 10.73 -13.00 30.24
N GLU A 46 9.65 -12.92 29.45
CA GLU A 46 9.13 -14.03 28.63
C GLU A 46 9.05 -13.61 27.16
N PRO A 47 10.12 -13.84 26.37
CA PRO A 47 10.21 -13.38 25.00
C PRO A 47 9.13 -13.98 24.09
N GLU A 48 8.74 -15.24 24.31
CA GLU A 48 7.71 -15.90 23.51
C GLU A 48 6.30 -15.37 23.80
N ARG A 49 6.05 -14.88 25.03
CA ARG A 49 4.74 -14.35 25.41
C ARG A 49 4.43 -13.01 24.75
N TRP A 50 5.39 -12.10 24.67
CA TRP A 50 5.09 -10.79 24.10
C TRP A 50 4.84 -10.85 22.58
N GLU A 51 5.45 -11.80 21.86
CA GLU A 51 5.17 -11.98 20.43
C GLU A 51 3.73 -12.47 20.20
N SER A 52 3.26 -13.40 21.04
CA SER A 52 1.87 -13.86 21.02
C SER A 52 0.87 -12.74 21.39
N ASP A 53 1.20 -11.93 22.40
CA ASP A 53 0.38 -10.79 22.83
C ASP A 53 0.35 -9.68 21.77
N PHE A 54 1.49 -9.45 21.09
CA PHE A 54 1.59 -8.51 19.98
C PHE A 54 0.67 -8.94 18.84
N GLU A 55 0.74 -10.21 18.45
CA GLU A 55 -0.06 -10.71 17.34
C GLU A 55 -1.56 -10.71 17.68
N ALA A 56 -1.94 -11.12 18.89
CA ALA A 56 -3.33 -11.07 19.34
C ALA A 56 -3.90 -9.65 19.33
N ARG A 57 -3.10 -8.65 19.68
CA ARG A 57 -3.54 -7.26 19.82
C ARG A 57 -3.55 -6.49 18.50
N PHE A 58 -2.50 -6.63 17.70
CA PHE A 58 -2.28 -5.76 16.53
C PHE A 58 -2.64 -6.40 15.20
N ARG A 59 -2.86 -7.72 15.11
CA ARG A 59 -3.21 -8.38 13.84
C ARG A 59 -4.51 -7.85 13.23
N ARG A 60 -5.56 -7.67 14.04
CA ARG A 60 -6.84 -7.13 13.57
C ARG A 60 -6.71 -5.67 13.12
N GLU A 61 -6.01 -4.84 13.89
CA GLU A 61 -5.79 -3.43 13.53
C GLU A 61 -4.91 -3.29 12.28
N ALA A 62 -3.88 -4.12 12.13
CA ALA A 62 -3.03 -4.14 10.94
C ALA A 62 -3.83 -4.56 9.70
N ALA A 63 -4.73 -5.54 9.80
CA ALA A 63 -5.61 -5.93 8.72
C ALA A 63 -6.59 -4.82 8.32
N GLU A 64 -7.11 -4.07 9.29
CA GLU A 64 -8.01 -2.94 9.04
C GLU A 64 -7.28 -1.75 8.40
N LEU A 65 -6.08 -1.41 8.89
CA LEU A 65 -5.23 -0.38 8.29
C LEU A 65 -4.72 -0.79 6.90
N ALA A 66 -4.43 -2.07 6.69
CA ALA A 66 -4.06 -2.61 5.38
C ALA A 66 -5.22 -2.47 4.38
N ARG A 67 -6.47 -2.75 4.79
CA ARG A 67 -7.66 -2.52 3.96
C ARG A 67 -7.80 -1.06 3.55
N ARG A 68 -7.66 -0.13 4.51
CA ARG A 68 -7.81 1.32 4.26
C ARG A 68 -6.67 1.93 3.44
N SER A 69 -5.53 1.25 3.35
CA SER A 69 -4.33 1.72 2.63
C SER A 69 -4.04 0.95 1.34
N THR A 70 -4.80 -0.11 1.06
CA THR A 70 -4.69 -0.88 -0.18
C THR A 70 -5.86 -0.51 -1.08
N ALA A 71 -5.55 -0.05 -2.29
CA ALA A 71 -6.58 0.17 -3.30
C ALA A 71 -7.33 -1.13 -3.59
N GLU A 72 -8.65 -1.11 -3.49
CA GLU A 72 -9.51 -2.23 -3.86
C GLU A 72 -9.48 -2.45 -5.38
N ALA A 73 -9.75 -3.69 -5.80
CA ALA A 73 -9.99 -3.97 -7.20
C ALA A 73 -11.17 -3.11 -7.68
N ARG A 74 -10.94 -2.29 -8.69
CA ARG A 74 -11.96 -1.40 -9.24
C ARG A 74 -12.06 -1.62 -10.74
N ARG A 75 -13.20 -1.22 -11.31
CA ARG A 75 -13.36 -1.20 -12.76
C ARG A 75 -12.33 -0.22 -13.35
N PHE A 76 -11.68 -0.64 -14.42
CA PHE A 76 -10.72 0.21 -15.13
C PHE A 76 -11.48 1.39 -15.74
N GLU A 77 -11.26 2.59 -15.23
CA GLU A 77 -11.95 3.78 -15.71
C GLU A 77 -11.31 4.31 -17.00
N ALA A 78 -12.04 5.14 -17.75
CA ALA A 78 -11.51 5.77 -18.97
C ALA A 78 -10.23 6.59 -18.71
N ARG A 79 -10.12 7.17 -17.50
CA ARG A 79 -8.90 7.87 -17.07
C ARG A 79 -7.71 6.92 -16.91
N ASP A 80 -7.93 5.72 -16.37
CA ASP A 80 -6.90 4.71 -16.17
C ASP A 80 -6.42 4.16 -17.54
N TRP A 81 -7.33 4.04 -18.52
CA TRP A 81 -6.99 3.78 -19.93
C TRP A 81 -6.08 4.85 -20.51
N PHE A 82 -6.45 6.12 -20.35
CA PHE A 82 -5.66 7.23 -20.89
C PHE A 82 -4.25 7.28 -20.28
N LEU A 83 -4.15 7.13 -18.95
CA LEU A 83 -2.88 7.07 -18.23
C LEU A 83 -2.03 5.87 -18.66
N ALA A 84 -2.61 4.67 -18.76
CA ALA A 84 -1.89 3.47 -19.16
C ALA A 84 -1.39 3.58 -20.60
N VAL A 85 -2.24 4.02 -21.53
CA VAL A 85 -1.86 4.18 -22.95
C VAL A 85 -0.75 5.20 -23.10
N ILE A 86 -0.83 6.36 -22.44
CA ILE A 86 0.23 7.38 -22.51
C ILE A 86 1.53 6.86 -21.92
N LEU A 87 1.48 6.23 -20.74
CA LEU A 87 2.68 5.71 -20.08
C LEU A 87 3.39 4.68 -20.97
N TRP A 88 2.64 3.72 -21.49
CA TRP A 88 3.20 2.66 -22.32
C TRP A 88 3.61 3.15 -23.72
N ALA A 89 2.95 4.16 -24.27
CA ALA A 89 3.39 4.83 -25.50
C ALA A 89 4.74 5.53 -25.29
N LEU A 90 4.93 6.24 -24.17
CA LEU A 90 6.21 6.88 -23.85
C LEU A 90 7.33 5.84 -23.70
N ILE A 91 7.07 4.73 -23.00
CA ILE A 91 8.03 3.63 -22.86
C ILE A 91 8.35 3.02 -24.22
N ALA A 92 7.36 2.73 -25.05
CA ALA A 92 7.54 2.18 -26.39
C ALA A 92 8.39 3.11 -27.28
N VAL A 93 8.13 4.41 -27.25
CA VAL A 93 8.92 5.42 -27.98
C VAL A 93 10.36 5.45 -27.46
N MET A 94 10.58 5.42 -26.14
CA MET A 94 11.93 5.38 -25.57
C MET A 94 12.69 4.12 -25.97
N VAL A 95 12.05 2.95 -25.91
CA VAL A 95 12.66 1.67 -26.31
C VAL A 95 13.01 1.69 -27.79
N TRP A 96 12.14 2.23 -28.65
CA TRP A 96 12.41 2.35 -30.07
C TRP A 96 13.57 3.31 -30.36
N LEU A 97 13.54 4.52 -29.79
CA LEU A 97 14.63 5.51 -29.94
C LEU A 97 15.96 4.96 -29.44
N PHE A 98 15.96 4.30 -28.29
CA PHE A 98 17.16 3.67 -27.74
C PHE A 98 17.68 2.56 -28.65
N SER A 99 16.79 1.72 -29.20
CA SER A 99 17.17 0.66 -30.14
C SER A 99 17.77 1.23 -31.43
N VAL A 100 17.13 2.26 -32.00
CA VAL A 100 17.62 2.93 -33.22
C VAL A 100 18.98 3.59 -32.97
N PHE A 101 19.14 4.27 -31.83
CA PHE A 101 20.38 4.96 -31.48
C PHE A 101 21.54 4.01 -31.16
N VAL A 102 21.29 2.93 -30.41
CA VAL A 102 22.32 1.97 -30.00
C VAL A 102 22.74 1.05 -31.14
N MET A 103 21.79 0.59 -31.96
CA MET A 103 22.08 -0.36 -33.04
C MET A 103 22.35 0.30 -34.40
N GLN A 104 22.28 1.63 -34.50
CA GLN A 104 22.42 2.39 -35.76
C GLN A 104 21.64 1.71 -36.90
N LEU A 105 20.36 1.44 -36.64
CA LEU A 105 19.53 0.62 -37.52
C LEU A 105 19.28 1.34 -38.84
N ASP A 106 19.78 0.77 -39.93
CA ASP A 106 19.54 1.25 -41.30
C ASP A 106 18.51 0.40 -42.06
N GLY A 107 17.88 1.00 -43.06
CA GLY A 107 16.96 0.32 -43.99
C GLY A 107 15.62 -0.06 -43.35
N VAL A 108 15.26 -1.35 -43.43
CA VAL A 108 13.94 -1.87 -43.02
C VAL A 108 13.88 -2.19 -41.51
N TRP A 109 15.02 -2.32 -40.83
CA TRP A 109 15.09 -2.71 -39.43
C TRP A 109 14.38 -1.74 -38.45
N PRO A 110 14.42 -0.40 -38.62
CA PRO A 110 13.67 0.52 -37.77
C PRO A 110 12.16 0.24 -37.71
N LEU A 111 11.56 -0.23 -38.81
CA LEU A 111 10.15 -0.62 -38.90
C LEU A 111 9.86 -1.90 -38.10
N VAL A 112 10.75 -2.88 -38.16
CA VAL A 112 10.63 -4.13 -37.39
C VAL A 112 10.69 -3.83 -35.89
N PHE A 113 11.63 -2.97 -35.47
CA PHE A 113 11.74 -2.55 -34.08
C PHE A 113 10.58 -1.66 -33.63
N ALA A 114 10.03 -0.83 -34.53
CA ALA A 114 8.80 -0.07 -34.24
C ALA A 114 7.62 -1.01 -33.98
N ALA A 115 7.44 -2.06 -34.80
CA ALA A 115 6.40 -3.06 -34.59
C ALA A 115 6.56 -3.79 -33.25
N PHE A 116 7.80 -4.14 -32.88
CA PHE A 116 8.10 -4.72 -31.57
C PHE A 116 7.78 -3.76 -30.41
N ALA A 117 8.11 -2.46 -30.54
CA ALA A 117 7.80 -1.47 -29.53
C ALA A 117 6.28 -1.31 -29.31
N VAL A 118 5.50 -1.35 -30.38
CA VAL A 118 4.02 -1.34 -30.32
C VAL A 118 3.50 -2.60 -29.60
N LEU A 119 4.05 -3.78 -29.89
CA LEU A 119 3.71 -5.02 -29.21
C LEU A 119 3.99 -4.95 -27.70
N VAL A 120 5.15 -4.43 -27.30
CA VAL A 120 5.49 -4.22 -25.89
C VAL A 120 4.51 -3.26 -25.22
N GLY A 121 4.16 -2.16 -25.89
CA GLY A 121 3.15 -1.22 -25.40
C GLY A 121 1.78 -1.88 -25.20
N ALA A 122 1.31 -2.67 -26.15
CA ALA A 122 0.02 -3.38 -26.06
C ALA A 122 -0.02 -4.38 -24.90
N VAL A 123 1.05 -5.18 -24.73
CA VAL A 123 1.19 -6.12 -23.61
C VAL A 123 1.22 -5.37 -22.27
N GLY A 124 1.93 -4.25 -22.21
CA GLY A 124 2.00 -3.41 -21.04
C GLY A 124 0.64 -2.85 -20.61
N VAL A 125 -0.12 -2.29 -21.55
CA VAL A 125 -1.49 -1.80 -21.30
C VAL A 125 -2.40 -2.94 -20.83
N TRP A 126 -2.31 -4.12 -21.45
CA TRP A 126 -3.04 -5.31 -21.02
C TRP A 126 -2.70 -5.73 -19.60
N GLN A 127 -1.42 -5.69 -19.22
CA GLN A 127 -1.00 -5.97 -17.85
C GLN A 127 -1.55 -4.95 -16.86
N SER A 128 -1.52 -3.65 -17.18
CA SER A 128 -2.10 -2.60 -16.33
C SER A 128 -3.60 -2.80 -16.12
N TYR A 129 -4.33 -3.23 -17.16
CA TYR A 129 -5.73 -3.60 -17.05
C TYR A 129 -5.94 -4.78 -16.08
N LEU A 130 -5.15 -5.85 -16.22
CA LEU A 130 -5.23 -7.02 -15.33
C LEU A 130 -4.84 -6.69 -13.88
N GLU A 131 -3.93 -5.75 -13.66
CA GLU A 131 -3.52 -5.33 -12.31
C GLU A 131 -4.61 -4.63 -11.51
N VAL A 132 -5.44 -3.84 -12.18
CA VAL A 132 -6.50 -3.05 -11.53
C VAL A 132 -7.80 -3.86 -11.42
N THR A 133 -8.06 -4.76 -12.37
CA THR A 133 -9.32 -5.53 -12.43
C THR A 133 -9.26 -6.87 -11.68
N SER A 134 -8.08 -7.39 -11.36
CA SER A 134 -7.95 -8.70 -10.70
C SER A 134 -8.13 -8.62 -9.19
N GLU A 135 -9.26 -9.11 -8.69
CA GLU A 135 -9.54 -9.29 -7.26
C GLU A 135 -8.49 -10.16 -6.56
N LYS A 136 -7.99 -11.21 -7.24
CA LYS A 136 -6.92 -12.07 -6.71
C LYS A 136 -5.64 -11.29 -6.44
N ARG A 137 -5.27 -10.33 -7.31
CA ARG A 137 -4.10 -9.49 -7.10
C ARG A 137 -4.33 -8.43 -6.02
N ALA A 138 -5.54 -7.88 -5.92
CA ALA A 138 -5.89 -6.96 -4.84
C ALA A 138 -5.82 -7.64 -3.46
N ALA A 139 -6.35 -8.87 -3.34
CA ALA A 139 -6.22 -9.69 -2.14
C ALA A 139 -4.75 -9.99 -1.80
N GLY A 140 -3.93 -10.30 -2.80
CA GLY A 140 -2.48 -10.49 -2.63
C GLY A 140 -1.75 -9.22 -2.16
N LYS A 141 -2.09 -8.05 -2.72
CA LYS A 141 -1.54 -6.75 -2.28
C LYS A 141 -1.94 -6.42 -0.84
N LEU A 142 -3.19 -6.68 -0.48
CA LEU A 142 -3.70 -6.50 0.88
C LEU A 142 -2.95 -7.38 1.88
N ALA A 143 -2.81 -8.68 1.58
CA ALA A 143 -2.06 -9.61 2.44
C ALA A 143 -0.59 -9.20 2.58
N LYS A 144 0.04 -8.74 1.48
CA LYS A 144 1.41 -8.26 1.50
C LYS A 144 1.56 -6.98 2.34
N ASN A 145 0.61 -6.04 2.24
CA ASN A 145 0.60 -4.82 3.04
C ASN A 145 0.37 -5.11 4.53
N GLU A 146 -0.54 -6.04 4.86
CA GLU A 146 -0.76 -6.49 6.24
C GLU A 146 0.52 -7.09 6.84
N GLN A 147 1.18 -8.01 6.11
CA GLN A 147 2.44 -8.62 6.54
C GLN A 147 3.56 -7.59 6.68
N TRP A 148 3.62 -6.61 5.77
CA TRP A 148 4.62 -5.54 5.84
C TRP A 148 4.41 -4.66 7.08
N LEU A 149 3.17 -4.22 7.35
CA LEU A 149 2.83 -3.42 8.53
C LEU A 149 3.18 -4.16 9.82
N LEU A 150 2.79 -5.44 9.93
CA LEU A 150 3.11 -6.27 11.09
C LEU A 150 4.62 -6.51 11.23
N GLY A 151 5.33 -6.77 10.14
CA GLY A 151 6.76 -7.03 10.16
C GLY A 151 7.58 -5.81 10.61
N VAL A 152 7.24 -4.62 10.12
CA VAL A 152 7.94 -3.38 10.51
C VAL A 152 7.65 -3.05 11.98
N THR A 153 6.38 -3.07 12.37
CA THR A 153 6.00 -2.69 13.75
C THR A 153 6.43 -3.72 14.79
N ARG A 154 6.50 -5.02 14.44
CA ARG A 154 7.08 -6.07 15.29
C ARG A 154 8.56 -5.80 15.56
N LYS A 155 9.33 -5.36 14.56
CA LYS A 155 10.75 -4.97 14.75
C LYS A 155 10.88 -3.79 15.71
N THR A 156 10.02 -2.78 15.58
CA THR A 156 9.99 -1.64 16.51
C THR A 156 9.66 -2.08 17.93
N ALA A 157 8.64 -2.93 18.10
CA ALA A 157 8.26 -3.49 19.40
C ALA A 157 9.42 -4.26 20.04
N ASN A 158 10.06 -5.16 19.28
CA ASN A 158 11.18 -5.96 19.76
C ASN A 158 12.35 -5.09 20.21
N ARG A 159 12.69 -4.06 19.43
CA ARG A 159 13.74 -3.10 19.80
C ARG A 159 13.43 -2.40 21.12
N LEU A 160 12.20 -1.94 21.34
CA LEU A 160 11.83 -1.25 22.57
C LEU A 160 11.78 -2.20 23.77
N LEU A 161 11.22 -3.39 23.61
CA LEU A 161 11.13 -4.37 24.69
C LEU A 161 12.51 -4.90 25.10
N SER A 162 13.39 -5.19 24.13
CA SER A 162 14.78 -5.60 24.41
C SER A 162 15.59 -4.50 25.10
N GLN A 163 15.46 -3.23 24.68
CA GLN A 163 16.09 -2.10 25.38
C GLN A 163 15.61 -1.97 26.83
N ARG A 164 14.31 -2.15 27.08
CA ARG A 164 13.74 -2.10 28.43
C ARG A 164 14.17 -3.29 29.29
N ALA A 165 14.25 -4.48 28.72
CA ALA A 165 14.75 -5.67 29.41
C ALA A 165 16.23 -5.50 29.80
N ALA A 166 17.06 -5.01 28.89
CA ALA A 166 18.47 -4.72 29.15
C ALA A 166 18.65 -3.67 30.26
N ALA A 167 17.89 -2.57 30.21
CA ALA A 167 17.93 -1.51 31.23
C ALA A 167 17.51 -2.01 32.63
N ARG A 168 16.61 -2.99 32.70
CA ARG A 168 16.20 -3.63 33.96
C ARG A 168 17.31 -4.55 34.51
N GLY A 169 18.01 -5.28 33.64
CA GLY A 169 19.09 -6.20 34.02
C GLY A 169 20.40 -5.52 34.47
N THR A 170 20.65 -4.27 34.08
CA THR A 170 21.83 -3.49 34.52
C THR A 170 21.61 -2.71 35.81
N GLY A 171 20.39 -2.71 36.36
CA GLY A 171 20.02 -1.97 37.57
C GLY A 171 19.77 -2.83 38.81
N SER A 172 20.04 -4.14 38.74
CA SER A 172 20.04 -5.09 39.87
C SER A 172 21.47 -5.43 40.27
#